data_AF-A0A949V3I0-F1
#
_entry.id   AF-A0A949V3I0-F1
#
_cell.length_a   1.000
_cell.length_b   1.000
_cell.length_c   1.000
_cell.angle_alpha   90.00
_cell.angle_beta   90.00
_cell.angle_gamma   90.00
#
_symmetry.space_group_name_H-M   'P 1'
#
loop_
_entity.id
_entity.type
_entity.pdbx_description
1 polymer ?
#
loop_
_entity_poly.entity_id
_entity_poly.type
_entity_poly.pdbx_seq_one_letter_code
_entity_poly.pdbx_strand_id
1 'polypeptide(L)'
;MNEADQLFFDQIAEAASQNEALKKAAGVNSLDKFQLVFRQVLESLFIERMELNEELFADFMGKPELQELVSKWLGSQVYGRMSGL
;
A
#
# COMPACT_ATOMS: atom_id res chain seq x y z
N MET A 1 7.60 0.95 -15.27
CA MET A 1 6.95 2.03 -14.51
C MET A 1 7.33 3.34 -15.13
N ASN A 2 6.34 4.18 -15.35
CA ASN A 2 6.51 5.58 -15.72
C ASN A 2 6.54 6.47 -14.46
N GLU A 3 6.68 7.79 -14.63
CA GLU A 3 6.70 8.75 -13.51
C GLU A 3 5.35 8.84 -12.78
N ALA A 4 4.23 8.68 -13.50
CA ALA A 4 2.89 8.69 -12.90
C ALA A 4 2.65 7.50 -11.97
N ASP A 5 3.16 6.31 -12.32
CA ASP A 5 3.12 5.11 -11.48
C ASP A 5 3.91 5.35 -10.18
N GLN A 6 5.11 5.92 -10.29
CA GLN A 6 5.95 6.23 -9.13
C GLN A 6 5.25 7.21 -8.18
N LEU A 7 4.75 8.32 -8.72
CA LEU A 7 4.04 9.33 -7.94
C LEU A 7 2.77 8.76 -7.29
N PHE A 8 2.05 7.87 -7.98
CA PHE A 8 0.87 7.20 -7.45
C PHE A 8 1.23 6.33 -6.24
N PHE A 9 2.26 5.50 -6.35
CA PHE A 9 2.73 4.67 -5.23
C PHE A 9 3.26 5.49 -4.07
N ASP A 10 3.95 6.60 -4.32
CA ASP A 10 4.46 7.49 -3.27
C ASP A 10 3.31 8.13 -2.48
N GLN A 11 2.25 8.58 -3.15
CA GLN A 11 1.07 9.13 -2.49
C GLN A 11 0.33 8.08 -1.66
N ILE A 12 0.22 6.84 -2.15
CA ILE A 12 -0.37 5.74 -1.37
C ILE A 12 0.51 5.42 -0.15
N ALA A 13 1.83 5.34 -0.33
CA ALA A 13 2.75 5.07 0.76
C ALA A 13 2.64 6.14 1.85
N GLU A 14 2.58 7.43 1.48
CA GLU A 14 2.39 8.53 2.42
C GLU A 14 1.06 8.41 3.16
N ALA A 15 -0.05 8.21 2.44
CA ALA A 15 -1.37 8.07 3.05
C ALA A 15 -1.44 6.87 4.01
N ALA A 16 -0.86 5.74 3.62
CA ALA A 16 -0.75 4.55 4.47
C ALA A 16 0.13 4.81 5.71
N SER A 17 1.24 5.54 5.55
CA SER A 17 2.12 5.96 6.65
C SER A 17 1.41 6.84 7.68
N GLN A 18 0.38 7.58 7.29
CA GLN A 18 -0.43 8.39 8.20
C GLN A 18 -1.61 7.65 8.83
N ASN A 19 -1.92 6.42 8.40
CA ASN A 19 -3.06 5.66 8.90
C ASN A 19 -2.83 5.12 10.32
N GLU A 20 -3.68 5.51 11.27
CA GLU A 20 -3.52 5.14 12.69
C GLU A 20 -3.65 3.64 12.97
N ALA A 21 -4.48 2.91 12.20
CA ALA A 21 -4.59 1.46 12.35
C ALA A 21 -3.30 0.77 11.91
N LEU A 22 -2.68 1.25 10.83
CA LEU A 22 -1.38 0.76 10.36
C LEU A 22 -0.24 1.11 11.32
N LYS A 23 -0.19 2.35 11.84
CA LYS A 23 0.80 2.74 12.86
C LYS A 23 0.73 1.84 14.09
N LYS A 24 -0.48 1.62 14.61
CA LYS A 24 -0.69 0.71 15.74
C LYS A 24 -0.29 -0.72 15.39
N ALA A 25 -0.67 -1.20 14.20
CA ALA A 25 -0.31 -2.54 13.76
C ALA A 25 1.20 -2.70 13.65
N ALA A 26 1.92 -1.74 13.08
CA ALA A 26 3.37 -1.78 12.91
C ALA A 26 4.12 -1.78 14.25
N GLY A 27 3.63 -1.01 15.23
CA GLY A 27 4.29 -0.91 16.55
C GLY A 27 4.20 -2.17 17.42
N VAL A 28 3.28 -3.09 17.14
CA VAL A 28 3.09 -4.30 17.97
C VAL A 28 3.18 -5.63 17.21
N ASN A 29 3.17 -5.62 15.88
CA ASN A 29 3.13 -6.83 15.07
C ASN A 29 4.39 -7.03 14.23
N SER A 30 4.67 -8.29 13.88
CA SER A 30 5.60 -8.64 12.80
C SER A 30 5.07 -8.18 11.44
N LEU A 31 5.98 -8.06 10.46
CA LEU A 31 5.64 -7.69 9.08
C LEU A 31 4.50 -8.54 8.51
N ASP A 32 4.52 -9.87 8.69
CA ASP A 32 3.49 -10.76 8.14
C ASP A 32 2.09 -10.45 8.67
N LYS A 33 1.97 -10.13 9.96
CA LYS A 33 0.69 -9.76 10.59
C LYS A 33 0.27 -8.34 10.19
N PHE A 34 1.22 -7.41 10.09
CA PHE A 34 0.97 -6.08 9.55
C PHE A 34 0.43 -6.14 8.12
N GLN A 35 1.00 -7.01 7.28
CA GLN A 35 0.59 -7.21 5.88
C GLN A 35 -0.86 -7.66 5.70
N LEU A 36 -1.49 -8.24 6.73
CA LEU A 36 -2.91 -8.57 6.70
C LEU A 36 -3.78 -7.31 6.83
N VAL A 37 -3.41 -6.40 7.73
CA VAL A 37 -4.12 -5.12 7.93
C VAL A 37 -3.84 -4.17 6.77
N PHE A 38 -2.58 -4.15 6.30
CA PHE A 38 -2.15 -3.32 5.19
C PHE A 38 -2.95 -3.56 3.91
N ARG A 39 -3.22 -4.82 3.55
CA ARG A 39 -4.00 -5.17 2.35
C ARG A 39 -5.39 -4.53 2.34
N GLN A 40 -6.09 -4.52 3.48
CA GLN A 40 -7.42 -3.92 3.59
C GLN A 40 -7.39 -2.40 3.40
N VAL A 41 -6.37 -1.75 3.97
CA VAL A 41 -6.17 -0.30 3.81
C VAL A 41 -5.74 0.02 2.38
N LEU A 42 -4.87 -0.79 1.78
CA LEU A 42 -4.35 -0.57 0.44
C LEU A 42 -5.45 -0.58 -0.61
N GLU A 43 -6.37 -1.55 -0.56
CA GLU A 43 -7.51 -1.59 -1.49
C GLU A 43 -8.35 -0.31 -1.40
N SER A 44 -8.64 0.17 -0.18
CA SER A 44 -9.35 1.44 0.03
C SER A 44 -8.59 2.62 -0.57
N LEU A 45 -7.27 2.69 -0.37
CA LEU A 45 -6.43 3.77 -0.90
C LEU A 45 -6.37 3.79 -2.43
N PHE A 46 -6.40 2.62 -3.07
CA PHE A 46 -6.49 2.48 -4.52
C PHE A 46 -7.84 2.97 -5.05
N ILE A 47 -8.95 2.61 -4.39
CA ILE A 47 -10.30 3.06 -4.77
C ILE A 47 -10.41 4.59 -4.66
N GLU A 48 -9.95 5.17 -3.55
CA GLU A 48 -9.96 6.64 -3.33
C GLU A 48 -9.15 7.41 -4.38
N ARG A 49 -8.19 6.76 -5.03
CA ARG A 49 -7.23 7.37 -5.97
C ARG A 49 -7.38 6.85 -7.38
N MET A 50 -8.46 6.13 -7.68
CA MET A 50 -8.69 5.52 -9.00
C MET A 50 -8.46 6.50 -10.16
N GLU A 51 -8.97 7.74 -10.04
CA GLU A 51 -8.86 8.77 -11.09
C GLU A 51 -7.43 9.28 -11.31
N LEU A 52 -6.51 9.07 -10.37
CA LEU A 52 -5.12 9.54 -10.48
C LEU A 52 -4.26 8.63 -11.37
N ASN A 53 -4.64 7.35 -11.49
CA ASN A 53 -4.00 6.38 -12.38
C ASN A 53 -4.96 5.21 -12.67
N GLU A 54 -5.91 5.41 -13.59
CA GLU A 54 -6.96 4.43 -13.91
C GLU A 54 -6.41 3.11 -14.44
N GLU A 55 -5.34 3.15 -15.25
CA GLU A 55 -4.68 1.96 -15.80
C GLU A 55 -4.11 1.10 -14.67
N LEU A 56 -3.35 1.71 -13.76
CA LEU A 56 -2.75 1.00 -12.63
C LEU A 56 -3.80 0.48 -11.65
N PHE A 57 -4.88 1.23 -11.44
CA PHE A 57 -6.02 0.78 -10.65
C PHE A 57 -6.67 -0.46 -11.27
N ALA A 58 -7.00 -0.41 -12.57
CA ALA A 58 -7.63 -1.52 -13.28
C ALA A 58 -6.74 -2.77 -13.25
N ASP A 59 -5.44 -2.59 -13.43
CA ASP A 59 -4.45 -3.65 -13.33
C ASP A 59 -4.37 -4.24 -11.92
N PHE A 60 -4.30 -3.40 -10.88
CA PHE A 60 -4.24 -3.85 -9.49
C PHE A 60 -5.49 -4.62 -9.07
N MET A 61 -6.69 -4.16 -9.47
CA MET A 61 -7.95 -4.80 -9.13
C MET A 61 -8.25 -6.04 -10.01
N GLY A 62 -7.73 -6.07 -11.23
CA GLY A 62 -8.01 -7.13 -12.21
C GLY A 62 -7.01 -8.29 -12.21
N LYS A 63 -5.81 -8.11 -11.65
CA LYS A 63 -4.72 -9.11 -11.68
C LYS A 63 -4.31 -9.51 -10.26
N PRO A 64 -4.79 -10.65 -9.72
CA PRO A 64 -4.48 -11.09 -8.35
C PRO A 64 -2.98 -11.20 -8.04
N GLU A 65 -2.17 -11.62 -9.01
CA GLU A 65 -0.72 -11.74 -8.84
C GLU A 65 -0.05 -10.37 -8.69
N LEU A 66 -0.53 -9.37 -9.43
CA LEU A 66 -0.07 -7.99 -9.28
C LEU A 66 -0.51 -7.41 -7.95
N GLN A 67 -1.77 -7.66 -7.57
CA GLN A 67 -2.30 -7.22 -6.28
C GLN A 67 -1.45 -7.74 -5.12
N GLU A 68 -1.10 -9.03 -5.14
CA GLU A 68 -0.25 -9.66 -4.14
C GLU A 68 1.16 -9.07 -4.13
N LEU A 69 1.78 -8.92 -5.32
CA LEU A 69 3.13 -8.38 -5.45
C LEU A 69 3.23 -6.95 -4.93
N VAL A 70 2.32 -6.07 -5.37
CA VAL A 70 2.26 -4.67 -4.96
C VAL A 70 1.98 -4.57 -3.46
N SER A 71 1.03 -5.35 -2.94
CA SER A 71 0.71 -5.36 -1.51
C SER A 71 1.94 -5.73 -0.66
N LYS A 72 2.67 -6.79 -1.04
CA LYS A 72 3.86 -7.21 -0.32
C LYS A 72 4.97 -6.16 -0.38
N TRP A 73 5.26 -5.65 -1.57
CA TRP A 73 6.31 -4.65 -1.77
C TRP A 73 6.02 -3.35 -1.01
N LEU A 74 4.84 -2.76 -1.23
CA LEU A 74 4.46 -1.49 -0.63
C LEU A 74 4.23 -1.60 0.88
N GLY A 75 3.66 -2.72 1.34
CA GLY A 75 3.48 -2.97 2.75
C GLY A 75 4.81 -3.08 3.50
N SER A 76 5.83 -3.66 2.87
CA SER A 76 7.19 -3.72 3.46
C SER A 76 7.83 -2.34 3.54
N GLN A 77 7.65 -1.50 2.51
CA GLN A 77 8.10 -0.10 2.50
C GLN A 77 7.44 0.71 3.63
N VAL A 78 6.10 0.65 3.73
CA VAL A 78 5.33 1.39 4.75
C VAL A 78 5.67 0.90 6.16
N TYR A 79 5.85 -0.41 6.35
CA TYR A 79 6.26 -0.97 7.63
C TYR A 79 7.64 -0.48 8.08
N GLY A 80 8.63 -0.44 7.18
CA GLY A 80 9.97 0.09 7.48
C GLY A 80 9.91 1.54 7.98
N ARG A 81 9.19 2.41 7.24
CA ARG A 81 8.96 3.82 7.61
C ARG A 81 8.40 3.98 9.03
N MET A 82 7.52 3.07 9.47
CA MET A 82 6.88 3.13 10.80
C MET A 82 7.69 2.48 11.92
N SER A 83 8.47 1.45 11.60
CA SER A 83 9.24 0.67 12.57
C SER A 83 10.63 1.24 12.84
N GLY A 84 11.06 2.27 12.11
CA GLY A 84 12.38 2.89 12.24
C GLY A 84 13.50 2.03 11.68
N LEU A 85 13.16 1.07 10.80
CA LEU A 85 14.07 0.24 10.01
C LEU A 85 14.19 0.82 8.60
#